data_AF-A0A0B1YBL4-F1
#
_entry.id   AF-A0A0B1YBL4-F1
#
_cell.length_a   1.000
_cell.length_b   1.000
_cell.length_c   1.000
_cell.angle_alpha   90.00
_cell.angle_beta   90.00
_cell.angle_gamma   90.00
#
_symmetry.space_group_name_H-M   'P 1'
#
loop_
_entity.id
_entity.type
_entity.pdbx_description
1 polymer ?
#
loop_
_entity_poly.entity_id
_entity_poly.type
_entity_poly.pdbx_seq_one_letter_code
_entity_poly.pdbx_strand_id
1 'polypeptide(L)'
;MARNRTLWRTLAAALCLLSGIGTATAQDASPQTANPCPPPAADSIPKDGWAAAAQRATDHGLLWRIEKDGHTSWLYGTIHVARADWMLPGPTIRDALKHSDAVALELDLLDKESSRKAFAARKTKSDVRLVSGRRGERLDKLIAAACLPDAALTQIRKFQPIMQLASLSALGLRADGLYPDFGIDLFLTTYANSVHVPIVPLETLADQLRVLDEIVPKNEMVQQFDTELDAIESGEARTQTLTLANAWADSDLSTLERYPQWCDCLKTPSDKRAFKRLVTNRNRAMADNLAKVHARGQRVFGAVGALHMIGPQGLPALMAARGFTVTPVLPPAASH
;
A
#
# COMPACT_ATOMS: atom_id res chain seq x y z
N MET A 1 39.40 -16.85 -3.61
CA MET A 1 38.96 -15.86 -2.59
C MET A 1 37.49 -15.53 -2.85
N ALA A 2 36.61 -16.03 -2.00
CA ALA A 2 35.15 -15.94 -2.17
C ALA A 2 34.69 -14.49 -2.01
N ARG A 3 33.99 -13.95 -3.02
CA ARG A 3 33.30 -12.65 -2.94
C ARG A 3 32.06 -12.81 -2.06
N ASN A 4 32.11 -12.27 -0.85
CA ASN A 4 30.93 -12.06 0.01
C ASN A 4 29.91 -11.21 -0.74
N ARG A 5 28.87 -11.83 -1.31
CA ARG A 5 27.71 -11.15 -1.88
C ARG A 5 26.65 -11.01 -0.77
N THR A 6 26.71 -9.93 -0.01
CA THR A 6 25.63 -9.53 0.88
C THR A 6 24.60 -8.76 0.04
N LEU A 7 23.42 -9.35 -0.13
CA LEU A 7 22.31 -8.88 -0.94
C LEU A 7 21.34 -8.08 -0.06
N TRP A 8 21.08 -6.82 -0.44
CA TRP A 8 20.24 -5.83 0.26
C TRP A 8 18.93 -5.74 -0.53
N ARG A 9 17.75 -5.60 0.11
CA ARG A 9 16.41 -5.77 -0.52
C ARG A 9 15.37 -4.86 0.14
N THR A 10 14.31 -4.52 -0.58
CA THR A 10 13.63 -3.21 -0.51
C THR A 10 12.24 -3.19 0.13
N LEU A 11 11.91 -2.02 0.68
CA LEU A 11 10.60 -1.60 1.16
C LEU A 11 10.29 -0.25 0.51
N ALA A 12 9.45 -0.23 -0.52
CA ALA A 12 8.70 0.94 -0.94
C ALA A 12 7.73 0.49 -2.03
N ALA A 13 6.45 0.32 -1.70
CA ALA A 13 5.40 0.16 -2.68
C ALA A 13 4.12 0.84 -2.20
N ALA A 14 3.99 2.14 -2.51
CA ALA A 14 2.71 2.79 -2.82
C ALA A 14 2.91 4.27 -3.15
N LEU A 15 2.54 4.65 -4.37
CA LEU A 15 1.74 5.85 -4.60
C LEU A 15 1.18 5.86 -6.03
N CYS A 16 -0.14 5.99 -6.12
CA CYS A 16 -0.95 6.50 -7.24
C CYS A 16 -0.77 5.88 -8.64
N LEU A 17 -1.70 5.02 -9.02
CA LEU A 17 -2.12 4.89 -10.42
C LEU A 17 -3.63 5.11 -10.49
N LEU A 18 -4.06 6.28 -10.98
CA LEU A 18 -5.43 6.50 -11.39
C LEU A 18 -5.50 7.19 -12.75
N SER A 19 -6.51 6.71 -13.49
CA SER A 19 -7.24 7.28 -14.64
C SER A 19 -6.86 6.82 -16.05
N GLY A 20 -7.82 6.10 -16.66
CA GLY A 20 -7.89 5.74 -18.07
C GLY A 20 -9.03 4.77 -18.35
N ILE A 21 -10.29 5.17 -18.16
CA ILE A 21 -11.44 4.39 -18.65
C ILE A 21 -11.53 4.65 -20.16
N GLY A 22 -11.08 3.69 -20.97
CA GLY A 22 -11.33 3.64 -22.40
C GLY A 22 -12.42 2.61 -22.70
N THR A 23 -13.49 3.02 -23.36
CA THR A 23 -14.53 2.12 -23.87
C THR A 23 -14.00 1.40 -25.11
N ALA A 24 -13.67 0.10 -24.98
CA ALA A 24 -13.31 -0.73 -26.13
C ALA A 24 -14.57 -1.35 -26.76
N THR A 25 -14.83 -1.03 -28.02
CA THR A 25 -15.83 -1.71 -28.85
C THR A 25 -15.26 -3.04 -29.35
N ALA A 26 -16.05 -4.11 -29.24
CA ALA A 26 -15.68 -5.46 -29.67
C ALA A 26 -15.47 -5.56 -31.19
N GLN A 27 -14.37 -6.18 -31.61
CA GLN A 27 -14.16 -6.70 -32.96
C GLN A 27 -13.71 -8.16 -32.88
N ASP A 28 -14.18 -8.95 -33.85
CA ASP A 28 -14.20 -10.41 -33.88
C ASP A 28 -12.85 -11.11 -33.66
N ALA A 29 -12.92 -12.22 -32.92
CA ALA A 29 -11.78 -13.00 -32.46
C ALA A 29 -11.25 -13.95 -33.55
N SER A 30 -10.01 -13.71 -33.98
CA SER A 30 -9.11 -14.75 -34.48
C SER A 30 -8.37 -15.39 -33.28
N PRO A 31 -7.95 -16.67 -33.35
CA PRO A 31 -7.38 -17.37 -32.20
C PRO A 31 -6.03 -16.75 -31.81
N GLN A 32 -6.05 -15.95 -30.75
CA GLN A 32 -4.88 -15.26 -30.22
C GLN A 32 -3.96 -16.26 -29.50
N THR A 33 -2.72 -16.30 -29.94
CA THR A 33 -1.57 -16.71 -29.12
C THR A 33 -1.70 -16.12 -27.71
N ALA A 34 -1.49 -16.93 -26.66
CA ALA A 34 -1.61 -16.53 -25.26
C ALA A 34 -1.08 -15.11 -25.05
N ASN A 35 -1.97 -14.19 -24.69
CA ASN A 35 -1.65 -12.78 -24.56
C ASN A 35 -0.58 -12.64 -23.45
N PRO A 36 0.62 -12.08 -23.70
CA PRO A 36 1.71 -12.03 -22.71
C PRO A 36 1.43 -11.06 -21.56
N CYS A 37 0.31 -10.36 -21.60
CA CYS A 37 -0.08 -9.32 -20.66
C CYS A 37 -1.02 -9.88 -19.58
N PRO A 38 -0.83 -9.49 -18.31
CA PRO A 38 -1.80 -9.82 -17.26
C PRO A 38 -3.19 -9.28 -17.60
N PRO A 39 -4.27 -10.00 -17.24
CA PRO A 39 -5.63 -9.53 -17.47
C PRO A 39 -5.86 -8.18 -16.77
N PRO A 40 -6.73 -7.31 -17.30
CA PRO A 40 -7.11 -6.08 -16.62
C PRO A 40 -7.93 -6.36 -15.36
N ALA A 41 -7.88 -5.44 -14.39
CA ALA A 41 -8.68 -5.54 -13.15
C ALA A 41 -10.19 -5.69 -13.43
N ALA A 42 -10.67 -5.08 -14.52
CA ALA A 42 -12.06 -5.15 -14.96
C ALA A 42 -12.58 -6.59 -15.15
N ASP A 43 -11.70 -7.52 -15.55
CA ASP A 43 -12.07 -8.93 -15.75
C ASP A 43 -12.34 -9.65 -14.42
N SER A 44 -11.85 -9.09 -13.30
CA SER A 44 -12.07 -9.62 -11.95
C SER A 44 -13.31 -9.03 -11.27
N ILE A 45 -14.06 -8.15 -11.95
CA ILE A 45 -15.29 -7.57 -11.40
C ILE A 45 -16.36 -8.68 -11.26
N PRO A 46 -17.05 -8.77 -10.11
CA PRO A 46 -18.13 -9.75 -9.91
C PRO A 46 -19.23 -9.62 -10.98
N LYS A 47 -19.50 -10.71 -11.70
CA LYS A 47 -20.49 -10.75 -12.81
C LYS A 47 -21.93 -10.56 -12.33
N ASP A 48 -22.22 -10.92 -11.09
CA ASP A 48 -23.50 -10.72 -10.42
C ASP A 48 -23.61 -9.37 -9.68
N GLY A 49 -22.59 -8.52 -9.84
CA GLY A 49 -22.55 -7.16 -9.34
C GLY A 49 -22.04 -7.02 -7.89
N TRP A 50 -21.63 -5.79 -7.56
CA TRP A 50 -21.04 -5.47 -6.25
C TRP A 50 -21.99 -5.65 -5.07
N ALA A 51 -23.30 -5.52 -5.28
CA ALA A 51 -24.28 -5.74 -4.22
C ALA A 51 -24.30 -7.21 -3.75
N ALA A 52 -24.29 -8.16 -4.69
CA ALA A 52 -24.23 -9.58 -4.38
C ALA A 52 -22.86 -9.97 -3.80
N ALA A 53 -21.78 -9.38 -4.32
CA ALA A 53 -20.44 -9.54 -3.75
C ALA A 53 -20.36 -9.05 -2.29
N ALA A 54 -20.96 -7.88 -1.98
CA ALA A 54 -20.97 -7.32 -0.63
C ALA A 54 -21.66 -8.22 0.40
N GLN A 55 -22.69 -8.96 -0.02
CA GLN A 55 -23.42 -9.91 0.83
C GLN A 55 -22.57 -11.14 1.18
N ARG A 56 -21.66 -11.55 0.30
CA ARG A 56 -20.77 -12.70 0.50
C ARG A 56 -19.37 -12.32 1.00
N ALA A 57 -19.07 -11.03 1.10
CA ALA A 57 -17.77 -10.53 1.52
C ALA A 57 -17.42 -11.00 2.93
N THR A 58 -16.17 -11.39 3.10
CA THR A 58 -15.58 -11.81 4.38
C THR A 58 -14.65 -10.75 4.94
N ASP A 59 -14.42 -10.80 6.25
CA ASP A 59 -13.49 -9.86 6.89
C ASP A 59 -12.04 -10.25 6.57
N HIS A 60 -11.24 -9.26 6.16
CA HIS A 60 -9.82 -9.40 5.84
C HIS A 60 -9.01 -8.28 6.48
N GLY A 61 -7.72 -8.50 6.69
CA GLY A 61 -6.82 -7.53 7.29
C GLY A 61 -6.79 -7.61 8.80
N LEU A 62 -6.51 -6.48 9.44
CA LEU A 62 -6.28 -6.42 10.87
C LEU A 62 -7.11 -5.31 11.48
N LEU A 63 -7.93 -5.62 12.49
CA LEU A 63 -8.84 -4.65 13.11
C LEU A 63 -8.64 -4.66 14.63
N TRP A 64 -8.47 -3.49 15.21
CA TRP A 64 -8.50 -3.25 16.64
C TRP A 64 -9.59 -2.26 17.00
N ARG A 65 -10.28 -2.52 18.09
CA ARG A 65 -11.10 -1.55 18.79
C ARG A 65 -10.22 -0.76 19.75
N ILE A 66 -10.32 0.56 19.74
CA ILE A 66 -9.64 1.45 20.68
C ILE A 66 -10.69 2.27 21.44
N GLU A 67 -10.57 2.31 22.76
CA GLU A 67 -11.56 2.94 23.63
C GLU A 67 -10.88 3.86 24.62
N LYS A 68 -11.42 5.08 24.76
CA LYS A 68 -10.97 6.06 25.76
C LYS A 68 -12.07 7.09 25.99
N ASP A 69 -12.15 7.63 27.20
CA ASP A 69 -13.07 8.71 27.57
C ASP A 69 -14.55 8.40 27.22
N GLY A 70 -14.95 7.12 27.26
CA GLY A 70 -16.32 6.67 26.95
C GLY A 70 -16.65 6.57 25.46
N HIS A 71 -15.67 6.77 24.57
CA HIS A 71 -15.83 6.69 23.12
C HIS A 71 -15.05 5.52 22.52
N THR A 72 -15.58 4.98 21.43
CA THR A 72 -14.96 3.89 20.66
C THR A 72 -14.46 4.42 19.32
N SER A 73 -13.28 3.99 18.90
CA SER A 73 -12.72 4.18 17.57
C SER A 73 -12.03 2.89 17.14
N TRP A 74 -11.55 2.84 15.91
CA TRP A 74 -11.02 1.64 15.28
C TRP A 74 -9.66 1.92 14.65
N LEU A 75 -8.77 0.93 14.70
CA LEU A 75 -7.53 0.90 13.93
C LEU A 75 -7.62 -0.27 12.94
N TYR A 76 -7.40 0.00 11.66
CA TYR A 76 -7.50 -0.97 10.60
C TYR A 76 -6.25 -1.01 9.72
N GLY A 77 -5.61 -2.16 9.60
CA GLY A 77 -4.46 -2.38 8.74
C GLY A 77 -4.91 -2.57 7.30
N THR A 78 -4.49 -1.68 6.39
CA THR A 78 -4.82 -1.74 4.95
C THR A 78 -3.72 -2.42 4.13
N ILE A 79 -4.03 -2.72 2.87
CA ILE A 79 -3.07 -3.11 1.84
C ILE A 79 -3.33 -2.37 0.52
N HIS A 80 -2.26 -2.04 -0.19
CA HIS A 80 -2.31 -1.25 -1.42
C HIS A 80 -2.70 -2.03 -2.68
N VAL A 81 -2.61 -3.36 -2.65
CA VAL A 81 -3.02 -4.25 -3.73
C VAL A 81 -3.86 -5.37 -3.14
N ALA A 82 -4.97 -5.69 -3.77
CA ALA A 82 -5.86 -6.75 -3.31
C ALA A 82 -6.48 -7.51 -4.49
N ARG A 83 -7.09 -8.65 -4.18
CA ARG A 83 -8.00 -9.33 -5.11
C ARG A 83 -9.37 -8.69 -5.04
N ALA A 84 -10.16 -8.85 -6.11
CA ALA A 84 -11.50 -8.26 -6.17
C ALA A 84 -12.43 -8.73 -5.05
N ASP A 85 -12.31 -9.99 -4.64
CA ASP A 85 -13.08 -10.61 -3.56
C ASP A 85 -12.64 -10.18 -2.16
N TRP A 86 -11.46 -9.58 -2.01
CA TRP A 86 -10.96 -9.03 -0.74
C TRP A 86 -11.31 -7.55 -0.54
N MET A 87 -11.65 -6.83 -1.62
CA MET A 87 -11.84 -5.38 -1.59
C MET A 87 -13.00 -4.95 -0.70
N LEU A 88 -14.13 -5.66 -0.78
CA LEU A 88 -15.31 -5.32 0.00
C LEU A 88 -15.18 -5.86 1.43
N PRO A 89 -15.42 -5.03 2.46
CA PRO A 89 -15.28 -5.46 3.84
C PRO A 89 -16.40 -6.43 4.21
N GLY A 90 -16.05 -7.45 4.99
CA GLY A 90 -16.98 -8.34 5.66
C GLY A 90 -17.82 -7.65 6.75
N PRO A 91 -18.67 -8.40 7.46
CA PRO A 91 -19.61 -7.85 8.42
C PRO A 91 -18.95 -7.05 9.55
N THR A 92 -17.83 -7.51 10.10
CA THR A 92 -17.19 -6.89 11.26
C THR A 92 -16.58 -5.55 10.90
N ILE A 93 -15.82 -5.49 9.80
CA ILE A 93 -15.17 -4.26 9.34
C ILE A 93 -16.22 -3.26 8.86
N ARG A 94 -17.25 -3.74 8.17
CA ARG A 94 -18.37 -2.91 7.72
C ARG A 94 -19.16 -2.31 8.88
N ASP A 95 -19.36 -3.04 9.96
CA ASP A 95 -20.02 -2.53 11.16
C ASP A 95 -19.18 -1.43 11.84
N ALA A 96 -17.87 -1.66 11.99
CA ALA A 96 -16.93 -0.66 12.51
C ALA A 96 -16.91 0.61 11.66
N LEU A 97 -16.93 0.49 10.32
CA LEU A 97 -17.03 1.62 9.40
C LEU A 97 -18.35 2.40 9.56
N LYS A 98 -19.49 1.70 9.68
CA LYS A 98 -20.81 2.34 9.85
C LYS A 98 -20.96 3.07 11.18
N HIS A 99 -20.27 2.60 12.22
CA HIS A 99 -20.28 3.21 13.55
C HIS A 99 -19.20 4.29 13.73
N SER A 100 -18.57 4.74 12.65
CA SER A 100 -17.55 5.78 12.67
C SER A 100 -18.08 7.08 12.04
N ASP A 101 -17.75 8.21 12.65
CA ASP A 101 -18.13 9.56 12.23
C ASP A 101 -17.13 10.13 11.21
N ALA A 102 -15.92 9.57 11.14
CA ALA A 102 -14.87 9.94 10.21
C ALA A 102 -14.01 8.73 9.85
N VAL A 103 -13.43 8.76 8.65
CA VAL A 103 -12.40 7.81 8.22
C VAL A 103 -11.06 8.54 8.24
N ALA A 104 -10.11 8.10 9.04
CA ALA A 104 -8.78 8.67 9.05
C ALA A 104 -7.82 7.81 8.23
N LEU A 105 -7.18 8.39 7.21
CA LEU A 105 -6.30 7.69 6.28
C LEU A 105 -4.90 8.29 6.30
N GLU A 106 -3.88 7.58 5.81
CA GLU A 106 -2.53 8.15 5.65
C GLU A 106 -2.59 9.46 4.85
N LEU A 107 -3.31 9.42 3.72
CA LEU A 107 -3.59 10.55 2.84
C LEU A 107 -5.01 10.46 2.29
N ASP A 108 -5.57 11.61 1.90
CA ASP A 108 -6.72 11.63 0.98
C ASP A 108 -6.21 11.47 -0.45
N LEU A 109 -6.39 10.28 -1.03
CA LEU A 109 -5.89 9.94 -2.36
C LEU A 109 -6.65 10.63 -3.50
N LEU A 110 -7.86 11.13 -3.24
CA LEU A 110 -8.70 11.81 -4.23
C LEU A 110 -8.67 13.33 -4.07
N ASP A 111 -7.94 13.86 -3.08
CA ASP A 111 -7.68 15.29 -2.99
C ASP A 111 -6.87 15.78 -4.20
N LYS A 112 -7.54 16.58 -5.02
CA LYS A 112 -7.01 17.12 -6.28
C LYS A 112 -5.86 18.10 -6.05
N GLU A 113 -5.86 18.81 -4.91
CA GLU A 113 -4.80 19.79 -4.62
C GLU A 113 -3.49 19.08 -4.25
N SER A 114 -3.58 18.06 -3.39
CA SER A 114 -2.46 17.17 -3.07
C SER A 114 -1.93 16.49 -4.33
N SER A 115 -2.82 15.86 -5.12
CA SER A 115 -2.44 15.15 -6.34
C SER A 115 -1.71 16.03 -7.37
N ARG A 116 -2.00 17.33 -7.48
CA ARG A 116 -1.24 18.23 -8.39
C ARG A 116 0.19 18.52 -7.93
N LYS A 117 0.43 18.57 -6.61
CA LYS A 117 1.73 18.94 -6.04
C LYS A 117 2.70 17.76 -6.01
N ALA A 118 2.21 16.52 -5.84
CA ALA A 118 3.05 15.30 -5.81
C ALA A 118 3.87 15.09 -7.09
N PHE A 119 3.30 15.42 -8.24
CA PHE A 119 3.92 15.17 -9.55
C PHE A 119 4.76 16.36 -10.06
N ALA A 120 4.88 17.42 -9.26
CA ALA A 120 5.63 18.63 -9.61
C ALA A 120 7.11 18.60 -9.19
N ALA A 121 7.55 17.57 -8.46
CA ALA A 121 8.96 17.41 -8.11
C ALA A 121 9.78 17.14 -9.37
N ARG A 122 10.52 18.15 -9.84
CA ARG A 122 11.40 18.04 -11.00
C ARG A 122 12.48 17.00 -10.72
N LYS A 123 12.60 16.01 -11.61
CA LYS A 123 13.73 15.07 -11.63
C LYS A 123 15.05 15.82 -11.68
N THR A 124 15.97 15.46 -10.80
CA THR A 124 17.33 15.99 -10.80
C THR A 124 18.14 15.37 -11.94
N LYS A 125 19.30 15.99 -12.26
CA LYS A 125 20.27 15.37 -13.18
C LYS A 125 20.73 13.98 -12.70
N SER A 126 20.75 13.76 -11.39
CA SER A 126 21.09 12.47 -10.79
C SER A 126 20.04 11.41 -11.13
N ASP A 127 18.75 11.77 -11.03
CA ASP A 127 17.64 10.86 -11.30
C ASP A 127 17.61 10.44 -12.76
N VAL A 128 17.81 11.40 -13.68
CA VAL A 128 17.91 11.13 -15.12
C VAL A 128 19.05 10.15 -15.41
N ARG A 129 20.24 10.39 -14.83
CA ARG A 129 21.40 9.51 -15.00
C ARG A 129 21.17 8.12 -14.39
N LEU A 130 20.45 8.03 -13.28
CA LEU A 130 20.16 6.76 -12.61
C LEU A 130 19.36 5.83 -13.52
N VAL A 131 18.33 6.35 -14.19
CA VAL A 131 17.47 5.60 -15.11
C VAL A 131 17.96 5.61 -16.57
N SER A 132 19.25 5.86 -16.80
CA SER A 132 19.88 5.85 -18.13
C SER A 132 20.76 4.61 -18.34
N GLY A 133 21.17 4.38 -19.60
CA GLY A 133 22.04 3.25 -19.97
C GLY A 133 21.42 1.90 -19.60
N ARG A 134 22.23 0.96 -19.12
CA ARG A 134 21.77 -0.40 -18.77
C ARG A 134 20.60 -0.41 -17.77
N ARG A 135 20.57 0.50 -16.80
CA ARG A 135 19.44 0.57 -15.84
C ARG A 135 18.17 1.05 -16.51
N GLY A 136 18.28 2.04 -17.39
CA GLY A 136 17.16 2.51 -18.21
C GLY A 136 16.59 1.40 -19.08
N GLU A 137 17.45 0.67 -19.79
CA GLU A 137 17.04 -0.46 -20.63
C GLU A 137 16.30 -1.55 -19.85
N ARG A 138 16.79 -1.88 -18.64
CA ARG A 138 16.13 -2.84 -17.74
C ARG A 138 14.78 -2.31 -17.24
N LEU A 139 14.73 -1.05 -16.80
CA LEU A 139 13.50 -0.40 -16.37
C LEU A 139 12.47 -0.34 -17.51
N ASP A 140 12.87 -0.02 -18.73
CA ASP A 140 12.00 0.03 -19.90
C ASP A 140 11.40 -1.33 -20.24
N LYS A 141 12.16 -2.43 -20.05
CA LYS A 141 11.62 -3.79 -20.18
C LYS A 141 10.53 -4.08 -19.17
N LEU A 142 10.72 -3.67 -17.91
CA LEU A 142 9.69 -3.81 -16.87
C LEU A 142 8.43 -2.98 -17.18
N ILE A 143 8.62 -1.74 -17.64
CA ILE A 143 7.52 -0.85 -18.07
C ILE A 143 6.74 -1.47 -19.23
N ALA A 144 7.42 -2.04 -20.23
CA ALA A 144 6.78 -2.71 -21.35
C ALA A 144 6.00 -3.96 -20.89
N ALA A 145 6.59 -4.76 -19.99
CA ALA A 145 5.96 -5.95 -19.43
C ALA A 145 4.72 -5.63 -18.55
N ALA A 146 4.59 -4.39 -18.06
CA ALA A 146 3.41 -3.97 -17.31
C ALA A 146 2.13 -3.95 -18.16
N CYS A 147 2.25 -3.86 -19.50
CA CYS A 147 1.13 -3.86 -20.45
C CYS A 147 0.00 -2.88 -20.08
N LEU A 148 0.37 -1.61 -19.83
CA LEU A 148 -0.58 -0.55 -19.52
C LEU A 148 -0.75 0.41 -20.71
N PRO A 149 -1.86 1.17 -20.76
CA PRO A 149 -2.03 2.24 -21.73
C PRO A 149 -0.92 3.30 -21.62
N ASP A 150 -0.56 3.92 -22.75
CA ASP A 150 0.50 4.94 -22.83
C ASP A 150 0.35 6.07 -21.82
N ALA A 151 -0.88 6.48 -21.54
CA ALA A 151 -1.18 7.51 -20.54
C ALA A 151 -0.68 7.09 -19.14
N ALA A 152 -0.92 5.84 -18.74
CA ALA A 152 -0.47 5.31 -17.46
C ALA A 152 1.05 5.15 -17.42
N LEU A 153 1.66 4.62 -18.49
CA LEU A 153 3.12 4.50 -18.60
C LEU A 153 3.80 5.87 -18.53
N THR A 154 3.21 6.88 -19.15
CA THR A 154 3.68 8.27 -19.10
C THR A 154 3.63 8.83 -17.68
N GLN A 155 2.60 8.49 -16.88
CA GLN A 155 2.53 8.89 -15.48
C GLN A 155 3.61 8.21 -14.64
N ILE A 156 3.80 6.90 -14.79
CA ILE A 156 4.87 6.17 -14.11
C ILE A 156 6.21 6.84 -14.41
N ARG A 157 6.50 7.12 -15.68
CA ARG A 157 7.74 7.78 -16.09
C ARG A 157 7.94 9.18 -15.50
N LYS A 158 6.93 9.84 -14.93
CA LYS A 158 7.10 11.12 -14.22
C LYS A 158 7.58 10.94 -12.78
N PHE A 159 7.36 9.78 -12.19
CA PHE A 159 7.77 9.50 -10.81
C PHE A 159 9.29 9.51 -10.63
N GLN A 160 9.71 9.75 -9.38
CA GLN A 160 11.10 9.56 -8.97
C GLN A 160 11.52 8.10 -9.24
N PRO A 161 12.80 7.83 -9.54
CA PRO A 161 13.26 6.49 -9.95
C PRO A 161 12.80 5.36 -9.03
N ILE A 162 12.92 5.54 -7.71
CA ILE A 162 12.52 4.50 -6.76
C ILE A 162 10.99 4.25 -6.76
N MET A 163 10.20 5.30 -6.96
CA MET A 163 8.74 5.21 -7.07
C MET A 163 8.29 4.55 -8.38
N GLN A 164 9.10 4.64 -9.45
CA GLN A 164 8.84 3.88 -10.68
C GLN A 164 8.95 2.38 -10.42
N LEU A 165 10.02 1.93 -9.76
CA LEU A 165 10.19 0.51 -9.42
C LEU A 165 9.12 0.02 -8.44
N ALA A 166 8.79 0.82 -7.42
CA ALA A 166 7.68 0.57 -6.51
C ALA A 166 6.35 0.31 -7.24
N SER A 167 6.03 1.17 -8.22
CA SER A 167 4.83 1.04 -9.04
C SER A 167 4.86 -0.24 -9.88
N LEU A 168 6.01 -0.54 -10.49
CA LEU A 168 6.18 -1.74 -11.33
C LEU A 168 6.13 -3.04 -10.52
N SER A 169 6.65 -3.03 -9.29
CA SER A 169 6.54 -4.15 -8.34
C SER A 169 5.07 -4.46 -8.04
N ALA A 170 4.26 -3.43 -7.74
CA ALA A 170 2.83 -3.59 -7.53
C ALA A 170 2.09 -4.07 -8.80
N LEU A 171 2.43 -3.53 -9.97
CA LEU A 171 1.85 -3.93 -11.24
C LEU A 171 2.24 -5.35 -11.69
N GLY A 172 3.40 -5.85 -11.25
CA GLY A 172 3.82 -7.23 -11.50
C GLY A 172 2.89 -8.27 -10.86
N LEU A 173 2.14 -7.89 -9.82
CA LEU A 173 1.23 -8.77 -9.09
C LEU A 173 -0.13 -8.96 -9.78
N ARG A 174 -0.41 -8.25 -10.87
CA ARG A 174 -1.63 -8.47 -11.67
C ARG A 174 -1.70 -9.90 -12.20
N ALA A 175 -0.55 -10.50 -12.48
CA ALA A 175 -0.46 -11.91 -12.87
C ALA A 175 -0.94 -12.88 -11.75
N ASP A 176 -1.03 -12.40 -10.51
CA ASP A 176 -1.53 -13.13 -9.33
C ASP A 176 -2.96 -12.76 -8.94
N GLY A 177 -3.63 -11.94 -9.75
CA GLY A 177 -4.95 -11.41 -9.47
C GLY A 177 -4.97 -10.29 -8.43
N LEU A 178 -3.81 -9.75 -8.04
CA LEU A 178 -3.70 -8.61 -7.14
C LEU A 178 -3.57 -7.31 -7.95
N TYR A 179 -4.48 -6.38 -7.70
CA TYR A 179 -4.56 -5.12 -8.43
C TYR A 179 -4.54 -3.93 -7.47
N PRO A 180 -3.80 -2.85 -7.80
CA PRO A 180 -3.93 -1.58 -7.09
C PRO A 180 -5.36 -1.02 -7.12
N ASP A 181 -6.12 -1.31 -8.17
CA ASP A 181 -7.53 -0.93 -8.36
C ASP A 181 -8.44 -1.44 -7.24
N PHE A 182 -8.08 -2.57 -6.63
CA PHE A 182 -8.79 -3.18 -5.50
C PHE A 182 -8.12 -2.89 -4.15
N GLY A 183 -7.07 -2.08 -4.13
CA GLY A 183 -6.37 -1.69 -2.91
C GLY A 183 -7.32 -1.06 -1.88
N ILE A 184 -7.11 -1.41 -0.62
CA ILE A 184 -8.05 -1.10 0.45
C ILE A 184 -8.00 0.40 0.81
N ASP A 185 -6.85 1.04 0.65
CA ASP A 185 -6.73 2.50 0.81
C ASP A 185 -7.62 3.25 -0.21
N LEU A 186 -7.61 2.79 -1.46
CA LEU A 186 -8.42 3.36 -2.53
C LEU A 186 -9.92 3.08 -2.30
N PHE A 187 -10.25 1.86 -1.88
CA PHE A 187 -11.62 1.50 -1.49
C PHE A 187 -12.13 2.43 -0.39
N LEU A 188 -11.39 2.60 0.72
CA LEU A 188 -11.83 3.40 1.86
C LEU A 188 -11.99 4.88 1.51
N THR A 189 -11.06 5.44 0.73
CA THR A 189 -11.19 6.80 0.20
C THR A 189 -12.44 6.95 -0.67
N THR A 190 -12.69 5.99 -1.57
CA THR A 190 -13.85 6.02 -2.48
C THR A 190 -15.16 5.87 -1.70
N TYR A 191 -15.18 4.95 -0.73
CA TYR A 191 -16.31 4.73 0.17
C TYR A 191 -16.64 6.02 0.93
N ALA A 192 -15.67 6.59 1.65
CA ALA A 192 -15.88 7.78 2.47
C ALA A 192 -16.44 8.96 1.64
N ASN A 193 -15.89 9.20 0.45
CA ASN A 193 -16.42 10.20 -0.49
C ASN A 193 -17.85 9.87 -0.94
N SER A 194 -18.14 8.62 -1.31
CA SER A 194 -19.46 8.22 -1.81
C SER A 194 -20.58 8.35 -0.78
N VAL A 195 -20.27 8.12 0.51
CA VAL A 195 -21.23 8.22 1.62
C VAL A 195 -21.08 9.51 2.42
N HIS A 196 -20.28 10.47 1.94
CA HIS A 196 -20.03 11.78 2.56
C HIS A 196 -19.54 11.69 4.02
N VAL A 197 -18.80 10.64 4.36
CA VAL A 197 -18.09 10.54 5.65
C VAL A 197 -16.79 11.34 5.54
N PRO A 198 -16.51 12.29 6.47
CA PRO A 198 -15.29 13.07 6.44
C PRO A 198 -14.02 12.20 6.42
N ILE A 199 -13.11 12.52 5.51
CA ILE A 199 -11.75 11.96 5.50
C ILE A 199 -10.84 12.86 6.33
N VAL A 200 -10.13 12.26 7.28
CA VAL A 200 -9.13 12.96 8.10
C VAL A 200 -7.73 12.44 7.73
N PRO A 201 -6.93 13.23 7.01
CA PRO A 201 -5.57 12.81 6.68
C PRO A 201 -4.71 12.80 7.96
N LEU A 202 -4.02 11.68 8.19
CA LEU A 202 -3.10 11.49 9.33
C LEU A 202 -1.71 12.05 9.04
N GLU A 203 -1.40 12.30 7.77
CA GLU A 203 -0.17 12.92 7.30
C GLU A 203 -0.47 13.95 6.22
N THR A 204 0.52 14.79 5.91
CA THR A 204 0.44 15.63 4.71
C THR A 204 1.17 14.96 3.57
N LEU A 205 0.71 15.18 2.34
CA LEU A 205 1.41 14.69 1.16
C LEU A 205 2.86 15.21 1.10
N ALA A 206 3.08 16.47 1.50
CA ALA A 206 4.42 17.05 1.53
C ALA A 206 5.35 16.31 2.50
N ASP A 207 4.83 15.90 3.66
CA ASP A 207 5.60 15.10 4.62
C ASP A 207 5.91 13.71 4.07
N GLN A 208 4.94 13.04 3.46
CA GLN A 208 5.14 11.71 2.89
C GLN A 208 6.15 11.73 1.73
N LEU A 209 6.05 12.71 0.82
CA LEU A 209 7.01 12.88 -0.27
C LEU A 209 8.43 13.17 0.22
N ARG A 210 8.56 13.99 1.27
CA ARG A 210 9.86 14.26 1.89
C ARG A 210 10.45 12.97 2.49
N VAL A 211 9.64 12.15 3.17
CA VAL A 211 10.09 10.84 3.66
C VAL A 211 10.55 9.95 2.51
N LEU A 212 9.81 9.90 1.41
CA LEU A 212 10.17 9.10 0.23
C LEU A 212 11.44 9.59 -0.49
N ASP A 213 11.72 10.90 -0.48
CA ASP A 213 12.96 11.46 -1.05
C ASP A 213 14.17 11.19 -0.13
N GLU A 214 13.96 11.21 1.19
CA GLU A 214 15.02 11.07 2.20
C GLU A 214 15.23 9.63 2.71
N ILE A 215 14.40 8.68 2.26
CA ILE A 215 14.43 7.30 2.75
C ILE A 215 15.78 6.64 2.54
N VAL A 216 16.38 6.88 1.36
CA VAL A 216 17.67 6.31 0.95
C VAL A 216 18.68 7.44 0.82
N PRO A 217 19.81 7.36 1.55
CA PRO A 217 20.89 8.33 1.40
C PRO A 217 21.32 8.46 -0.08
N LYS A 218 21.58 9.68 -0.55
CA LYS A 218 21.93 9.92 -1.97
C LYS A 218 23.14 9.12 -2.45
N ASN A 219 24.10 8.84 -1.58
CA ASN A 219 25.27 8.01 -1.86
C ASN A 219 24.96 6.51 -1.97
N GLU A 220 23.81 6.06 -1.48
CA GLU A 220 23.34 4.66 -1.51
C GLU A 220 22.27 4.42 -2.58
N MET A 221 21.71 5.48 -3.18
CA MET A 221 20.58 5.42 -4.13
C MET A 221 20.84 4.52 -5.34
N VAL A 222 22.06 4.52 -5.89
CA VAL A 222 22.40 3.65 -7.03
C VAL A 222 22.30 2.18 -6.64
N GLN A 223 22.89 1.80 -5.50
CA GLN A 223 22.87 0.44 -5.00
C GLN A 223 21.43 0.00 -4.69
N GLN A 224 20.64 0.87 -4.04
CA GLN A 224 19.25 0.57 -3.73
C GLN A 224 18.41 0.34 -4.99
N PHE A 225 18.60 1.18 -6.01
CA PHE A 225 17.88 1.05 -7.28
C PHE A 225 18.25 -0.25 -8.00
N ASP A 226 19.54 -0.59 -8.07
CA ASP A 226 20.01 -1.84 -8.68
C ASP A 226 19.45 -3.06 -7.92
N THR A 227 19.40 -3.00 -6.59
CA THR A 227 18.82 -4.02 -5.71
C THR A 227 17.32 -4.24 -5.98
N GLU A 228 16.52 -3.18 -6.06
CA GLU A 228 15.08 -3.29 -6.31
C GLU A 228 14.83 -3.87 -7.70
N LEU A 229 15.60 -3.40 -8.68
CA LEU A 229 15.51 -3.88 -10.05
C LEU A 229 15.83 -5.38 -10.15
N ASP A 230 16.88 -5.85 -9.45
CA ASP A 230 17.21 -7.27 -9.35
C ASP A 230 16.10 -8.08 -8.64
N ALA A 231 15.48 -7.52 -7.60
CA ALA A 231 14.39 -8.19 -6.85
C ALA A 231 13.12 -8.35 -7.70
N ILE A 232 12.77 -7.35 -8.51
CA ILE A 232 11.64 -7.43 -9.44
C ILE A 232 11.94 -8.47 -10.53
N GLU A 233 13.11 -8.39 -11.17
CA GLU A 233 13.48 -9.28 -12.29
C GLU A 233 13.62 -10.75 -11.85
N SER A 234 14.07 -11.00 -10.63
CA SER A 234 14.19 -12.37 -10.08
C SER A 234 12.88 -12.97 -9.57
N GLY A 235 11.79 -12.18 -9.51
CA GLY A 235 10.50 -12.63 -8.94
C GLY A 235 10.46 -12.65 -7.41
N GLU A 236 11.51 -12.16 -6.76
CA GLU A 236 11.57 -12.09 -5.32
C GLU A 236 10.62 -11.04 -4.74
N ALA A 237 10.62 -9.82 -5.31
CA ALA A 237 9.73 -8.75 -4.85
C ALA A 237 8.26 -9.22 -4.92
N ARG A 238 7.93 -9.98 -5.97
CA ARG A 238 6.64 -10.66 -6.13
C ARG A 238 6.38 -11.66 -4.99
N THR A 239 7.32 -12.55 -4.70
CA THR A 239 7.19 -13.54 -3.62
C THR A 239 6.98 -12.88 -2.27
N GLN A 240 7.77 -11.84 -1.94
CA GLN A 240 7.65 -11.11 -0.68
C GLN A 240 6.29 -10.41 -0.56
N THR A 241 5.83 -9.76 -1.64
CA THR A 241 4.54 -9.06 -1.62
C THR A 241 3.36 -10.02 -1.56
N LEU A 242 3.45 -11.19 -2.19
CA LEU A 242 2.43 -12.24 -2.07
C LEU A 242 2.32 -12.76 -0.63
N THR A 243 3.45 -13.00 0.04
CA THR A 243 3.45 -13.38 1.45
C THR A 243 2.77 -12.32 2.31
N LEU A 244 3.09 -11.04 2.09
CA LEU A 244 2.46 -9.93 2.80
C LEU A 244 0.95 -9.86 2.54
N ALA A 245 0.54 -9.97 1.27
CA ALA A 245 -0.84 -9.85 0.85
C ALA A 245 -1.72 -10.99 1.36
N ASN A 246 -1.22 -12.23 1.29
CA ASN A 246 -1.93 -13.39 1.83
C ASN A 246 -2.00 -13.33 3.36
N ALA A 247 -0.90 -12.97 4.05
CA ALA A 247 -0.93 -12.81 5.51
C ALA A 247 -1.93 -11.73 5.95
N TRP A 248 -2.05 -10.64 5.19
CA TRP A 248 -3.08 -9.64 5.41
C TRP A 248 -4.49 -10.19 5.16
N ALA A 249 -4.71 -10.86 4.03
CA ALA A 249 -6.02 -11.43 3.68
C ALA A 249 -6.49 -12.45 4.73
N ASP A 250 -5.58 -13.30 5.21
CA ASP A 250 -5.87 -14.34 6.20
C ASP A 250 -5.92 -13.80 7.64
N SER A 251 -5.72 -12.49 7.83
CA SER A 251 -5.62 -11.86 9.17
C SER A 251 -4.52 -12.48 10.05
N ASP A 252 -3.45 -13.01 9.43
CA ASP A 252 -2.32 -13.64 10.11
C ASP A 252 -1.36 -12.58 10.67
N LEU A 253 -1.75 -12.03 11.82
CA LEU A 253 -0.94 -11.08 12.57
C LEU A 253 0.44 -11.65 12.91
N SER A 254 0.55 -12.95 13.18
CA SER A 254 1.81 -13.59 13.57
C SER A 254 2.85 -13.54 12.45
N THR A 255 2.42 -13.73 11.20
CA THR A 255 3.28 -13.61 10.04
C THR A 255 3.65 -12.16 9.80
N LEU A 256 2.70 -11.23 9.91
CA LEU A 256 2.98 -9.80 9.75
C LEU A 256 3.97 -9.28 10.82
N GLU A 257 3.85 -9.68 12.08
CA GLU A 257 4.79 -9.31 13.14
C GLU A 257 6.22 -9.85 12.90
N ARG A 258 6.34 -10.98 12.20
CA ARG A 258 7.62 -11.57 11.80
C ARG A 258 8.17 -11.00 10.49
N TYR A 259 7.59 -9.92 9.96
CA TYR A 259 8.02 -9.29 8.72
C TYR A 259 9.55 -9.07 8.64
N PRO A 260 10.22 -8.53 9.67
CA PRO A 260 11.68 -8.37 9.64
C PRO A 260 12.50 -9.65 9.47
N GLN A 261 11.92 -10.80 9.82
CA GLN A 261 12.58 -12.10 9.79
C GLN A 261 12.47 -12.78 8.42
N TRP A 262 11.33 -12.65 7.74
CA TRP A 262 11.06 -13.37 6.49
C TRP A 262 11.06 -12.49 5.24
N CYS A 263 10.90 -11.17 5.35
CA CYS A 263 10.85 -10.31 4.16
C CYS A 263 12.15 -10.31 3.38
N ASP A 264 13.24 -10.81 3.98
CA ASP A 264 14.59 -10.82 3.42
C ASP A 264 15.10 -9.41 3.04
N CYS A 265 14.42 -8.38 3.54
CA CYS A 265 14.48 -6.98 3.14
C CYS A 265 14.97 -6.03 4.25
N LEU A 266 15.20 -6.53 5.48
CA LEU A 266 15.68 -5.75 6.63
C LEU A 266 17.06 -6.20 7.12
N LYS A 267 17.92 -6.59 6.18
CA LYS A 267 19.21 -7.22 6.50
C LYS A 267 20.23 -6.23 7.03
N THR A 268 20.15 -4.99 6.57
CA THR A 268 21.29 -4.08 6.66
C THR A 268 20.98 -2.82 7.44
N PRO A 269 21.99 -2.05 7.85
CA PRO A 269 21.74 -0.78 8.52
C PRO A 269 20.94 0.20 7.66
N SER A 270 21.09 0.20 6.34
CA SER A 270 20.29 1.09 5.48
C SER A 270 18.85 0.63 5.38
N ASP A 271 18.60 -0.65 5.18
CA ASP A 271 17.24 -1.20 5.12
C ASP A 271 16.47 -0.89 6.42
N LYS A 272 17.11 -1.11 7.57
CA LYS A 272 16.51 -0.82 8.88
C LYS A 272 16.23 0.66 9.07
N ARG A 273 17.12 1.54 8.57
CA ARG A 273 16.87 3.01 8.58
C ARG A 273 15.72 3.38 7.65
N ALA A 274 15.66 2.80 6.46
CA ALA A 274 14.60 3.01 5.48
C ALA A 274 13.24 2.59 6.05
N PHE A 275 13.15 1.39 6.63
CA PHE A 275 11.96 0.90 7.31
C PHE A 275 11.55 1.76 8.50
N LYS A 276 12.52 2.14 9.34
CA LYS A 276 12.26 3.04 10.46
C LYS A 276 11.68 4.38 9.98
N ARG A 277 12.17 4.92 8.87
CA ARG A 277 11.65 6.17 8.28
C ARG A 277 10.26 5.98 7.67
N LEU A 278 10.04 4.90 6.91
CA LEU A 278 8.77 4.62 6.23
C LEU A 278 7.65 4.17 7.15
N VAL A 279 7.97 3.52 8.26
CA VAL A 279 6.96 2.89 9.12
C VAL A 279 6.98 3.53 10.50
N THR A 280 7.99 3.25 11.30
CA THR A 280 7.88 3.52 12.74
C THR A 280 8.02 4.99 13.13
N ASN A 281 8.79 5.79 12.38
CA ASN A 281 8.88 7.25 12.61
C ASN A 281 7.55 7.95 12.30
N ARG A 282 6.81 7.46 11.29
CA ARG A 282 5.51 7.99 10.88
C ARG A 282 4.41 7.62 11.88
N ASN A 283 4.47 6.42 12.45
CA ASN A 283 3.50 5.90 13.42
C ASN A 283 3.23 6.86 14.59
N ARG A 284 4.27 7.52 15.12
CA ARG A 284 4.09 8.45 16.24
C ARG A 284 3.19 9.62 15.88
N ALA A 285 3.45 10.26 14.74
CA ALA A 285 2.66 11.40 14.27
C ALA A 285 1.22 10.97 13.93
N MET A 286 1.05 9.82 13.27
CA MET A 286 -0.26 9.26 12.97
C MET A 286 -1.06 8.94 14.24
N ALA A 287 -0.44 8.32 15.24
CA ALA A 287 -1.07 8.04 16.54
C ALA A 287 -1.45 9.33 17.29
N ASP A 288 -0.60 10.36 17.25
CA ASP A 288 -0.92 11.67 17.83
C ASP A 288 -2.12 12.33 17.12
N ASN A 289 -2.18 12.24 15.79
CA ASN A 289 -3.28 12.80 15.01
C ASN A 289 -4.59 12.02 15.25
N LEU A 290 -4.55 10.68 15.27
CA LEU A 290 -5.70 9.84 15.64
C LEU A 290 -6.22 10.18 17.04
N ALA A 291 -5.33 10.28 18.03
CA ALA A 291 -5.70 10.62 19.40
C ALA A 291 -6.35 12.02 19.51
N LYS A 292 -5.84 13.01 18.76
CA LYS A 292 -6.44 14.36 18.71
C LYS A 292 -7.84 14.35 18.12
N VAL A 293 -8.08 13.56 17.07
CA VAL A 293 -9.40 13.46 16.42
C VAL A 293 -10.38 12.77 17.37
N HIS A 294 -9.96 11.66 17.98
CA HIS A 294 -10.75 10.96 19.00
C HIS A 294 -11.13 11.86 20.17
N ALA A 295 -10.18 12.63 20.71
CA ALA A 295 -10.40 13.54 21.84
C ALA A 295 -11.40 14.69 21.55
N ARG A 296 -11.75 14.94 20.29
CA ARG A 296 -12.83 15.88 19.90
C ARG A 296 -14.23 15.24 19.97
N GLY A 297 -14.33 14.00 20.48
CA GLY A 297 -15.59 13.25 20.60
C GLY A 297 -16.02 12.51 19.33
N GLN A 298 -15.16 12.44 18.31
CA GLN A 298 -15.45 11.73 17.06
C GLN A 298 -15.07 10.25 17.16
N ARG A 299 -15.94 9.35 16.71
CA ARG A 299 -15.61 7.93 16.51
C ARG A 299 -14.88 7.79 15.18
N VAL A 300 -13.62 7.39 15.22
CA VAL A 300 -12.76 7.38 14.04
C VAL A 300 -12.52 5.95 13.57
N PHE A 301 -12.68 5.70 12.27
CA PHE A 301 -12.12 4.53 11.62
C PHE A 301 -10.74 4.88 11.07
N GLY A 302 -9.69 4.65 11.86
CA GLY A 302 -8.31 4.94 11.48
C GLY A 302 -7.70 3.80 10.68
N ALA A 303 -7.40 4.01 9.42
CA ALA A 303 -6.89 3.00 8.52
C ALA A 303 -5.56 3.41 7.88
N VAL A 304 -4.54 2.59 8.09
CA VAL A 304 -3.17 2.80 7.57
C VAL A 304 -2.56 1.44 7.20
N GLY A 305 -1.49 1.42 6.41
CA GLY A 305 -0.89 0.18 5.92
C GLY A 305 -0.58 -0.82 7.03
N ALA A 306 -0.81 -2.11 6.79
CA ALA A 306 -0.75 -3.17 7.81
C ALA A 306 0.57 -3.20 8.61
N LEU A 307 1.70 -2.85 8.00
CA LEU A 307 3.00 -2.79 8.69
C LEU A 307 3.08 -1.65 9.73
N HIS A 308 2.21 -0.65 9.67
CA HIS A 308 2.09 0.37 10.71
C HIS A 308 1.41 -0.17 11.98
N MET A 309 0.80 -1.36 11.94
CA MET A 309 0.10 -1.95 13.07
C MET A 309 0.98 -2.88 13.93
N ILE A 310 2.10 -3.36 13.40
CA ILE A 310 2.88 -4.42 14.05
C ILE A 310 3.92 -3.91 15.04
N GLY A 311 4.18 -4.71 16.08
CA GLY A 311 5.27 -4.51 17.02
C GLY A 311 5.09 -3.34 18.01
N PRO A 312 6.11 -3.08 18.85
CA PRO A 312 6.00 -2.13 19.97
C PRO A 312 5.93 -0.66 19.52
N GLN A 313 6.25 -0.37 18.26
CA GLN A 313 6.11 0.96 17.67
C GLN A 313 4.90 1.05 16.73
N GLY A 314 4.07 0.01 16.66
CA GLY A 314 2.83 0.00 15.89
C GLY A 314 1.75 0.87 16.52
N LEU A 315 0.77 1.30 15.72
CA LEU A 315 -0.34 2.14 16.19
C LEU A 315 -1.08 1.54 17.39
N PRO A 316 -1.45 0.24 17.43
CA PRO A 316 -2.09 -0.35 18.61
C PRO A 316 -1.29 -0.16 19.90
N ALA A 317 0.02 -0.44 19.88
CA ALA A 317 0.90 -0.24 21.03
C ALA A 317 1.03 1.24 21.42
N LEU A 318 1.13 2.13 20.43
CA LEU A 318 1.22 3.57 20.64
C LEU A 318 -0.07 4.17 21.21
N MET A 319 -1.24 3.66 20.82
CA MET A 319 -2.52 4.07 21.40
C MET A 319 -2.68 3.56 22.82
N ALA A 320 -2.28 2.32 23.11
CA ALA A 320 -2.24 1.79 24.48
C ALA A 320 -1.36 2.66 25.39
N ALA A 321 -0.16 3.06 24.92
CA ALA A 321 0.72 3.98 25.65
C ALA A 321 0.12 5.38 25.89
N ARG A 322 -0.92 5.77 25.14
CA ARG A 322 -1.68 7.02 25.32
C ARG A 322 -2.91 6.84 26.22
N GLY A 323 -3.05 5.69 26.88
CA GLY A 323 -4.12 5.38 27.81
C GLY A 323 -5.42 4.93 27.15
N PHE A 324 -5.37 4.47 25.90
CA PHE A 324 -6.51 3.78 25.29
C PHE A 324 -6.55 2.32 25.73
N THR A 325 -7.74 1.80 25.98
CA THR A 325 -7.97 0.35 25.97
C THR A 325 -7.95 -0.12 24.53
N VAL A 326 -7.08 -1.08 24.21
CA VAL A 326 -6.90 -1.59 22.85
C VAL A 326 -7.25 -3.08 22.84
N THR A 327 -8.23 -3.46 22.02
CA THR A 327 -8.72 -4.84 21.91
C THR A 327 -8.59 -5.31 20.46
N PRO A 328 -7.83 -6.40 20.19
CA PRO A 328 -7.83 -7.00 18.85
C PRO A 328 -9.21 -7.60 18.56
N VAL A 329 -9.71 -7.33 17.35
CA VAL A 329 -11.00 -7.81 16.85
C VAL A 329 -10.79 -8.75 15.66
N LEU A 330 -9.84 -8.43 14.79
CA LEU A 330 -9.41 -9.29 13.68
C LEU A 330 -7.87 -9.30 13.59
N PRO A 331 -7.19 -10.45 13.74
CA PRO A 331 -7.76 -11.70 14.23
C PRO A 331 -8.32 -11.51 15.65
N PRO A 332 -9.33 -12.30 16.06
CA PRO A 332 -9.83 -12.24 17.43
C PRO A 332 -8.68 -12.56 18.40
N ALA A 333 -8.73 -11.97 19.61
CA ALA A 333 -7.82 -12.36 20.68
C ALA A 333 -7.81 -13.89 20.81
N ALA A 334 -6.63 -14.49 20.99
CA ALA A 334 -6.56 -15.90 21.32
C ALA A 334 -7.41 -16.14 22.57
N SER A 335 -8.45 -16.96 22.45
CA SER A 335 -9.24 -17.41 23.60
C SER A 335 -8.28 -18.18 24.51
N HIS A 336 -7.90 -17.56 25.63
CA HIS A 336 -7.06 -18.19 26.65
C HIS A 336 -7.84 -19.22 27.46
#